data_AF-A0A8S8YW70-F1
#
_entry.id   AF-A0A8S8YW70-F1
#
_cell.length_a   1.000
_cell.length_b   1.000
_cell.length_c   1.000
_cell.angle_alpha   90.00
_cell.angle_beta   90.00
_cell.angle_gamma   90.00
#
_symmetry.space_group_name_H-M   'P 1'
#
loop_
_entity.id
_entity.type
_entity.pdbx_description
1 polymer ?
#
loop_
_entity_poly.entity_id
_entity_poly.type
_entity_poly.pdbx_seq_one_letter_code
_entity_poly.pdbx_strand_id
1 'polypeptide(L)'
;MTIPGVVDGNQFTLVLNASNMTRASLEFNFPVTQDLRLDMWEECEGRDVSFEEESSIPAPIRGTCLGDGSSTHTLEVNSDGSLRFTVMPDADFADWPLGEDLFADFTTQPIPVDDPPVWTDGAPIDGAWFPSPSGGEHIWADWDEVSSWFSDEGGVSQLDISCTGAPSLELTEGADRSWWAEIPRGAPGEVSCEAVDPAGQSSGERTWNLGVPFSISSSETTLSDPHPISISPTSEWPELELELGLNQDGQSSPSVTVTFTGEAVVELPASNTVPGEVDVWVRVAGNSNVYPMEHIYDIDLVKESSPPLMTITDTEWDGSQWSMQGQYSDPDGESVEFEMFIDGSRTGSVSSTGNTWSTPSINFELWSEGGHIVSVQGCDSSGKCSEVSQSVNNSHLFEEPEPVVAPPQEEGDDGGLLPAAGLPSVVAAAVVALMYGRRRG
;
A
#
# COMPACT_ATOMS: atom_id res chain seq x y z
N MET A 1 50.61 12.72 -7.81
CA MET A 1 49.81 11.50 -7.58
C MET A 1 49.59 10.86 -8.95
N THR A 2 49.81 9.56 -9.11
CA THR A 2 49.51 8.84 -10.36
C THR A 2 48.18 8.15 -10.16
N ILE A 3 47.16 8.50 -10.94
CA ILE A 3 45.80 7.94 -10.80
C ILE A 3 45.79 6.56 -11.48
N PRO A 4 45.63 5.44 -10.75
CA PRO A 4 45.52 4.12 -11.35
C PRO A 4 44.15 3.97 -12.04
N GLY A 5 44.11 3.39 -13.24
CA GLY A 5 42.85 3.03 -13.91
C GLY A 5 42.60 3.70 -15.27
N VAL A 6 43.37 4.73 -15.65
CA VAL A 6 43.32 5.30 -17.00
C VAL A 6 44.14 4.41 -17.94
N VAL A 7 43.50 3.40 -18.54
CA VAL A 7 44.16 2.43 -19.44
C VAL A 7 44.38 3.02 -20.84
N ASP A 8 43.57 4.01 -21.20
CA ASP A 8 43.67 4.81 -22.43
C ASP A 8 43.50 6.30 -22.07
N GLY A 9 44.52 7.12 -22.34
CA GLY A 9 44.51 8.56 -22.05
C GLY A 9 43.75 9.39 -23.08
N ASN A 10 43.15 8.75 -24.08
CA ASN A 10 42.43 9.41 -25.16
C ASN A 10 41.01 9.86 -24.78
N GLN A 11 40.41 9.25 -23.73
CA GLN A 11 39.10 9.65 -23.22
C GLN A 11 38.98 9.26 -21.74
N PHE A 12 38.64 10.23 -20.87
CA PHE A 12 38.45 9.99 -19.45
C PHE A 12 37.65 11.12 -18.80
N THR A 13 36.98 10.82 -17.69
CA THR A 13 36.28 11.80 -16.86
C THR A 13 37.04 12.00 -15.55
N LEU A 14 37.25 13.25 -15.17
CA LEU A 14 37.65 13.63 -13.82
C LEU A 14 36.41 14.02 -13.05
N VAL A 15 36.13 13.30 -11.96
CA VAL A 15 35.03 13.58 -11.04
C VAL A 15 35.59 14.13 -9.75
N LEU A 16 35.08 15.26 -9.29
CA LEU A 16 35.39 15.85 -8.01
C LEU A 16 34.10 16.03 -7.20
N ASN A 17 33.96 15.23 -6.16
CA ASN A 17 32.92 15.40 -5.16
C ASN A 17 33.41 16.46 -4.17
N ALA A 18 32.99 17.70 -4.36
CA ALA A 18 33.32 18.77 -3.45
C ALA A 18 32.26 18.84 -2.34
N SER A 19 32.75 18.97 -1.11
CA SER A 19 31.89 19.01 0.08
C SER A 19 32.55 19.98 1.05
N ASN A 20 31.88 21.11 1.30
CA ASN A 20 32.46 22.19 2.10
C ASN A 20 33.82 22.68 1.56
N MET A 21 33.92 22.79 0.23
CA MET A 21 35.12 23.27 -0.47
C MET A 21 34.87 24.66 -1.04
N THR A 22 35.09 25.70 -0.24
CA THR A 22 34.91 27.09 -0.67
C THR A 22 36.26 27.72 -1.03
N ARG A 23 36.33 28.45 -2.15
CA ARG A 23 37.54 29.10 -2.69
C ARG A 23 38.75 28.16 -2.78
N ALA A 24 38.50 26.89 -3.09
CA ALA A 24 39.56 25.92 -3.32
C ALA A 24 40.16 26.12 -4.72
N SER A 25 41.38 25.63 -4.93
CA SER A 25 42.00 25.58 -6.25
C SER A 25 42.79 24.29 -6.37
N LEU A 26 42.38 23.46 -7.32
CA LEU A 26 42.98 22.16 -7.59
C LEU A 26 43.55 22.19 -9.01
N GLU A 27 44.85 21.94 -9.12
CA GLU A 27 45.58 21.96 -10.38
C GLU A 27 45.97 20.54 -10.80
N PHE A 28 45.56 20.16 -12.00
CA PHE A 28 45.86 18.89 -12.64
C PHE A 28 46.75 19.13 -13.85
N ASN A 29 47.92 18.47 -13.88
CA ASN A 29 48.88 18.56 -14.97
C ASN A 29 48.88 17.23 -15.72
N PHE A 30 48.41 17.24 -16.96
CA PHE A 30 48.35 16.06 -17.82
C PHE A 30 49.61 15.94 -18.68
N PRO A 31 50.09 14.71 -18.94
CA PRO A 31 51.19 14.50 -19.87
C PRO A 31 50.81 14.92 -21.29
N VAL A 32 51.81 15.20 -22.13
CA VAL A 32 51.61 15.53 -23.55
C VAL A 32 50.84 14.40 -24.23
N THR A 33 49.61 14.70 -24.62
CA THR A 33 48.71 13.81 -25.36
C THR A 33 48.18 14.63 -26.53
N GLN A 34 48.42 14.14 -27.75
CA GLN A 34 48.06 14.89 -28.95
C GLN A 34 46.54 15.08 -28.99
N ASP A 35 46.10 16.31 -29.30
CA ASP A 35 44.69 16.68 -29.47
C ASP A 35 43.81 16.52 -28.21
N LEU A 36 44.40 16.27 -27.03
CA LEU A 36 43.66 16.22 -25.77
C LEU A 36 43.03 17.57 -25.45
N ARG A 37 41.72 17.58 -25.25
CA ARG A 37 40.92 18.75 -24.91
C ARG A 37 39.89 18.41 -23.84
N LEU A 38 39.40 19.45 -23.17
CA LEU A 38 38.17 19.35 -22.40
C LEU A 38 37.00 19.22 -23.39
N ASP A 39 36.19 18.19 -23.20
CA ASP A 39 34.98 17.93 -23.97
C ASP A 39 33.77 18.57 -23.33
N MET A 40 33.59 18.35 -22.04
CA MET A 40 32.46 18.90 -21.30
C MET A 40 32.85 19.19 -19.86
N TRP A 41 32.22 20.22 -19.32
CA TRP A 41 32.31 20.63 -17.93
C TRP A 41 30.90 20.70 -17.38
N GLU A 42 30.68 20.02 -16.26
CA GLU A 42 29.40 20.02 -15.56
C GLU A 42 29.62 20.27 -14.07
N GLU A 43 28.66 21.00 -13.50
CA GLU A 43 28.50 21.27 -12.09
C GLU A 43 27.10 20.77 -11.73
N CYS A 44 27.03 19.86 -10.76
CA CYS A 44 25.80 19.23 -10.34
C CYS A 44 25.57 19.52 -8.85
N GLU A 45 24.48 20.22 -8.56
CA GLU A 45 24.12 20.60 -7.19
C GLU A 45 23.33 19.54 -6.44
N GLY A 46 23.28 19.69 -5.11
CA GLY A 46 22.23 19.06 -4.28
C GLY A 46 22.57 17.69 -3.70
N ARG A 47 23.82 17.21 -3.79
CA ARG A 47 24.22 15.96 -3.12
C ARG A 47 24.23 16.17 -1.60
N ASP A 48 23.26 15.60 -0.89
CA ASP A 48 23.26 15.64 0.58
C ASP A 48 24.37 14.77 1.17
N VAL A 49 25.36 15.41 1.80
CA VAL A 49 26.53 14.73 2.40
C VAL A 49 26.29 14.27 3.84
N SER A 50 25.14 14.61 4.43
CA SER A 50 24.77 14.19 5.78
C SER A 50 24.19 12.78 5.83
N PHE A 51 23.73 12.26 4.69
CA PHE A 51 23.25 10.90 4.55
C PHE A 51 24.38 9.99 4.04
N GLU A 52 24.77 9.00 4.84
CA GLU A 52 25.53 7.85 4.33
C GLU A 52 24.52 6.90 3.68
N GLU A 53 24.34 6.99 2.37
CA GLU A 53 23.55 5.97 1.66
C GLU A 53 24.26 4.61 1.67
N GLU A 54 23.53 3.55 2.01
CA GLU A 54 24.01 2.16 1.85
C GLU A 54 24.15 1.77 0.37
N SER A 55 23.52 2.53 -0.55
CA SER A 55 23.53 2.34 -2.00
C SER A 55 24.47 3.32 -2.70
N SER A 56 25.05 2.90 -3.83
CA SER A 56 25.72 3.81 -4.75
C SER A 56 24.69 4.68 -5.45
N ILE A 57 24.70 5.99 -5.21
CA ILE A 57 23.96 6.96 -6.02
C ILE A 57 24.51 6.89 -7.45
N PRO A 58 23.67 6.63 -8.47
CA PRO A 58 24.11 6.67 -9.85
C PRO A 58 24.57 8.09 -10.19
N ALA A 59 25.67 8.21 -10.93
CA ALA A 59 26.09 9.51 -11.44
C ALA A 59 24.99 10.08 -12.35
N PRO A 60 24.79 11.41 -12.37
CA PRO A 60 23.89 12.06 -13.30
C PRO A 60 24.17 11.63 -14.76
N ILE A 61 23.14 11.73 -15.59
CA ILE A 61 23.33 11.52 -17.02
C ILE A 61 24.26 12.63 -17.53
N ARG A 62 25.27 12.23 -18.29
CA ARG A 62 26.21 13.15 -18.93
C ARG A 62 25.45 14.25 -19.68
N GLY A 63 25.72 15.51 -19.35
CA GLY A 63 25.15 16.68 -20.00
C GLY A 63 23.86 17.18 -19.36
N THR A 64 23.32 16.55 -18.33
CA THR A 64 22.04 16.93 -17.71
C THR A 64 22.20 17.73 -16.42
N CYS A 65 23.41 17.94 -15.92
CA CYS A 65 23.57 18.62 -14.64
C CYS A 65 23.19 20.09 -14.67
N LEU A 66 22.53 20.53 -13.59
CA LEU A 66 22.18 21.91 -13.32
C LEU A 66 23.17 22.48 -12.30
N GLY A 67 24.01 23.39 -12.76
CA GLY A 67 24.97 24.13 -11.94
C GLY A 67 24.51 25.56 -11.70
N ASP A 68 24.88 26.12 -10.56
CA ASP A 68 24.58 27.52 -10.21
C ASP A 68 25.69 28.51 -10.63
N GLY A 69 26.79 27.98 -11.19
CA GLY A 69 27.96 28.74 -11.64
C GLY A 69 28.89 29.17 -10.50
N SER A 70 28.75 28.59 -9.30
CA SER A 70 29.64 28.85 -8.18
C SER A 70 31.06 28.34 -8.47
N SER A 71 31.16 27.18 -9.12
CA SER A 71 32.41 26.52 -9.47
C SER A 71 32.91 26.89 -10.86
N THR A 72 34.21 27.17 -10.97
CA THR A 72 34.82 27.60 -12.23
C THR A 72 36.03 26.75 -12.60
N HIS A 73 36.41 26.77 -13.89
CA HIS A 73 37.58 26.06 -14.37
C HIS A 73 38.40 26.89 -15.37
N THR A 74 39.67 26.51 -15.54
CA THR A 74 40.55 27.05 -16.59
C THR A 74 41.36 25.93 -17.23
N LEU A 75 41.67 26.11 -18.52
CA LEU A 75 42.43 25.17 -19.34
C LEU A 75 43.58 25.91 -20.01
N GLU A 76 44.82 25.47 -19.79
CA GLU A 76 46.01 26.06 -20.39
C GLU A 76 46.87 24.99 -21.06
N VAL A 77 47.23 25.22 -22.33
CA VAL A 77 48.19 24.39 -23.05
C VAL A 77 49.58 24.99 -22.85
N ASN A 78 50.45 24.24 -22.18
CA ASN A 78 51.83 24.63 -21.93
C ASN A 78 52.65 24.62 -23.24
N SER A 79 53.79 25.33 -23.22
CA SER A 79 54.68 25.43 -24.38
C SER A 79 55.24 24.09 -24.90
N ASP A 80 55.24 23.05 -24.06
CA ASP A 80 55.66 21.69 -24.41
C ASP A 80 54.52 20.80 -24.93
N GLY A 81 53.31 21.34 -25.04
CA GLY A 81 52.10 20.63 -25.45
C GLY A 81 51.41 19.85 -24.33
N SER A 82 51.88 19.95 -23.08
CA SER A 82 51.16 19.41 -21.92
C SER A 82 49.97 20.30 -21.57
N LEU A 83 48.94 19.73 -20.95
CA LEU A 83 47.71 20.46 -20.61
C LEU A 83 47.59 20.61 -19.10
N ARG A 84 47.31 21.84 -18.67
CA ARG A 84 47.07 22.22 -17.28
C ARG A 84 45.59 22.58 -17.10
N PHE A 85 44.90 21.81 -16.28
CA PHE A 85 43.51 22.03 -15.91
C PHE A 85 43.45 22.50 -14.47
N THR A 86 42.78 23.63 -14.21
CA THR A 86 42.55 24.12 -12.86
C THR A 86 41.05 24.19 -12.62
N VAL A 87 40.58 23.55 -11.56
CA VAL A 87 39.20 23.69 -11.06
C VAL A 87 39.23 24.49 -9.76
N MET A 88 38.26 25.38 -9.61
CA MET A 88 38.09 26.26 -8.47
C MET A 88 36.68 26.07 -7.90
N PRO A 89 36.50 25.05 -7.03
CA PRO A 89 35.25 24.84 -6.33
C PRO A 89 34.93 25.99 -5.37
N ASP A 90 33.68 26.45 -5.36
CA ASP A 90 33.24 27.56 -4.50
C ASP A 90 31.84 27.39 -3.88
N ALA A 91 31.49 26.17 -3.46
CA ALA A 91 30.24 25.92 -2.75
C ALA A 91 30.05 26.84 -1.52
N ASP A 92 28.85 27.42 -1.38
CA ASP A 92 28.51 28.28 -0.23
C ASP A 92 28.39 27.43 1.04
N PHE A 93 28.97 27.93 2.12
CA PHE A 93 28.87 27.32 3.43
C PHE A 93 27.42 27.30 3.96
N ALA A 94 26.58 28.22 3.49
CA ALA A 94 25.16 28.29 3.85
C ALA A 94 24.36 27.05 3.38
N ASP A 95 24.81 26.39 2.32
CA ASP A 95 24.10 25.26 1.70
C ASP A 95 24.46 23.91 2.33
N TRP A 96 25.39 23.88 3.29
CA TRP A 96 25.70 22.67 4.06
C TRP A 96 24.43 22.07 4.71
N PRO A 97 24.17 20.75 4.59
CA PRO A 97 25.07 19.69 4.13
C PRO A 97 25.00 19.35 2.63
N LEU A 98 24.46 20.21 1.77
CA LEU A 98 24.54 20.00 0.33
C LEU A 98 25.99 20.15 -0.14
N GLY A 99 26.40 19.24 -1.01
CA GLY A 99 27.66 19.26 -1.73
C GLY A 99 27.43 19.32 -3.23
N GLU A 100 28.50 19.63 -3.94
CA GLU A 100 28.54 19.75 -5.40
C GLU A 100 29.35 18.59 -5.99
N ASP A 101 28.94 18.12 -7.16
CA ASP A 101 29.71 17.16 -7.96
C ASP A 101 30.13 17.81 -9.27
N LEU A 102 31.44 17.85 -9.49
CA LEU A 102 32.04 18.48 -10.66
C LEU A 102 32.59 17.43 -11.61
N PHE A 103 32.17 17.48 -12.87
CA PHE A 103 32.58 16.55 -13.91
C PHE A 103 33.36 17.28 -15.01
N ALA A 104 34.56 16.79 -15.32
CA ALA A 104 35.36 17.26 -16.44
C ALA A 104 35.70 16.10 -17.36
N ASP A 105 35.03 16.05 -18.51
CA ASP A 105 35.26 15.05 -19.54
C ASP A 105 36.39 15.50 -20.46
N PHE A 106 37.36 14.64 -20.70
CA PHE A 106 38.46 14.88 -21.63
C PHE A 106 38.40 13.88 -22.79
N THR A 107 38.77 14.35 -23.97
CA THR A 107 38.80 13.54 -25.20
C THR A 107 39.91 14.00 -26.15
N THR A 108 40.36 13.12 -27.03
CA THR A 108 41.18 13.45 -28.20
C THR A 108 40.38 13.45 -29.50
N GLN A 109 39.06 13.21 -29.43
CA GLN A 109 38.20 13.28 -30.59
C GLN A 109 38.13 14.73 -31.12
N PRO A 110 37.96 14.92 -32.44
CA PRO A 110 37.78 16.26 -32.99
C PRO A 110 36.56 16.95 -32.36
N ILE A 111 36.54 18.27 -32.41
CA ILE A 111 35.34 19.03 -32.04
C ILE A 111 34.23 18.61 -33.01
N PRO A 112 33.06 18.22 -32.51
CA PRO A 112 31.96 17.80 -33.37
C PRO A 112 31.45 18.98 -34.21
N VAL A 113 30.71 18.67 -35.28
CA VAL A 113 30.03 19.70 -36.06
C VAL A 113 28.79 20.11 -35.27
N ASP A 114 28.54 21.40 -35.22
CA ASP A 114 27.35 22.01 -34.61
C ASP A 114 26.11 21.64 -35.46
N ASP A 115 25.31 20.70 -34.98
CA ASP A 115 24.06 20.25 -35.59
C ASP A 115 22.88 20.65 -34.67
N PRO A 116 21.64 20.74 -35.17
CA PRO A 116 20.50 21.06 -34.31
C PRO A 116 20.25 19.96 -33.26
N PRO A 117 19.75 20.30 -32.07
CA PRO A 117 19.32 19.31 -31.09
C PRO A 117 18.30 18.36 -31.68
N VAL A 118 18.30 17.11 -31.24
CA VAL A 118 17.35 16.10 -31.73
C VAL A 118 16.56 15.50 -30.59
N TRP A 119 15.29 15.21 -30.88
CA TRP A 119 14.45 14.42 -29.98
C TRP A 119 14.94 12.98 -29.88
N THR A 120 15.04 12.47 -28.67
CA THR A 120 15.45 11.10 -28.40
C THR A 120 14.28 10.12 -28.46
N ASP A 121 14.58 8.82 -28.33
CA ASP A 121 13.58 7.77 -28.11
C ASP A 121 13.00 7.80 -26.68
N GLY A 122 13.61 8.55 -25.75
CA GLY A 122 13.09 8.81 -24.40
C GLY A 122 12.02 9.90 -24.38
N ALA A 123 12.00 10.76 -25.40
CA ALA A 123 10.97 11.78 -25.54
C ALA A 123 9.59 11.19 -25.83
N PRO A 124 8.54 11.74 -25.21
CA PRO A 124 7.18 11.38 -25.55
C PRO A 124 6.87 11.55 -27.03
N ILE A 125 6.10 10.59 -27.56
CA ILE A 125 5.67 10.60 -28.97
C ILE A 125 4.84 11.86 -29.21
N ASP A 126 5.06 12.51 -30.34
CA ASP A 126 4.29 13.68 -30.76
C ASP A 126 2.79 13.33 -30.85
N GLY A 127 1.95 14.13 -30.21
CA GLY A 127 0.50 13.93 -30.08
C GLY A 127 0.06 13.02 -28.91
N ALA A 128 0.98 12.53 -28.09
CA ALA A 128 0.65 11.67 -26.95
C ALA A 128 -0.20 12.38 -25.87
N TRP A 129 -0.83 11.56 -25.03
CA TRP A 129 -1.79 11.96 -24.00
C TRP A 129 -1.27 11.64 -22.61
N PHE A 130 -1.33 12.63 -21.72
CA PHE A 130 -0.90 12.58 -20.33
C PHE A 130 -2.11 12.66 -19.40
N PRO A 131 -2.64 11.51 -18.94
CA PRO A 131 -3.72 11.49 -17.97
C PRO A 131 -3.22 11.96 -16.60
N SER A 132 -4.00 12.86 -15.98
CA SER A 132 -3.80 13.30 -14.60
C SER A 132 -4.95 12.81 -13.72
N PRO A 133 -4.68 12.43 -12.46
CA PRO A 133 -5.71 11.92 -11.55
C PRO A 133 -6.78 12.95 -11.20
N SER A 134 -6.38 14.23 -11.17
CA SER A 134 -7.23 15.33 -10.73
C SER A 134 -6.81 16.63 -11.39
N GLY A 135 -7.73 17.57 -11.55
CA GLY A 135 -7.35 18.91 -11.98
C GLY A 135 -6.66 19.71 -10.86
N GLY A 136 -6.01 20.80 -11.23
CA GLY A 136 -5.17 21.62 -10.36
C GLY A 136 -3.71 21.66 -10.83
N GLU A 137 -2.88 22.38 -10.08
CA GLU A 137 -1.44 22.51 -10.33
C GLU A 137 -0.71 21.19 -10.05
N HIS A 138 0.03 20.68 -11.04
CA HIS A 138 0.86 19.48 -10.94
C HIS A 138 2.19 19.67 -11.66
N ILE A 139 3.21 18.94 -11.21
CA ILE A 139 4.40 18.68 -12.03
C ILE A 139 3.96 17.74 -13.15
N TRP A 140 4.06 18.20 -14.39
CA TRP A 140 3.78 17.39 -15.56
C TRP A 140 4.99 16.58 -15.99
N ALA A 141 6.17 17.20 -15.98
CA ALA A 141 7.43 16.55 -16.31
C ALA A 141 8.55 17.10 -15.43
N ASP A 142 9.30 16.21 -14.79
CA ASP A 142 10.48 16.61 -14.01
C ASP A 142 11.72 16.79 -14.92
N TRP A 143 12.83 17.27 -14.35
CA TRP A 143 14.04 17.51 -15.14
C TRP A 143 14.69 16.23 -15.65
N ASP A 144 14.60 15.11 -14.93
CA ASP A 144 15.16 13.84 -15.39
C ASP A 144 14.40 13.36 -16.64
N GLU A 145 13.07 13.52 -16.65
CA GLU A 145 12.25 13.27 -17.83
C GLU A 145 12.59 14.26 -18.95
N VAL A 146 12.52 15.56 -18.71
CA VAL A 146 12.72 16.62 -19.71
C VAL A 146 14.12 16.54 -20.35
N SER A 147 15.15 16.34 -19.53
CA SER A 147 16.52 16.24 -20.01
C SER A 147 16.75 14.98 -20.84
N SER A 148 15.97 13.93 -20.62
CA SER A 148 16.02 12.72 -21.45
C SER A 148 15.41 12.92 -22.85
N TRP A 149 14.61 13.96 -23.07
CA TRP A 149 13.89 14.16 -24.33
C TRP A 149 14.78 14.62 -25.47
N PHE A 150 15.92 15.25 -25.16
CA PHE A 150 16.79 15.87 -26.14
C PHE A 150 18.18 15.27 -26.09
N SER A 151 18.86 15.27 -27.22
CA SER A 151 20.29 15.02 -27.31
C SER A 151 20.91 16.02 -28.28
N ASP A 152 22.11 16.45 -27.94
CA ASP A 152 22.88 17.41 -28.71
C ASP A 152 24.37 17.07 -28.61
N GLU A 153 25.23 17.72 -29.40
CA GLU A 153 26.67 17.61 -29.22
C GLU A 153 27.13 18.17 -27.86
N GLY A 154 26.44 19.22 -27.38
CA GLY A 154 26.60 19.78 -26.06
C GLY A 154 25.80 19.04 -24.98
N GLY A 155 25.88 19.54 -23.74
CA GLY A 155 25.02 19.06 -22.66
C GLY A 155 23.59 19.58 -22.84
N VAL A 156 22.59 18.74 -22.57
CA VAL A 156 21.16 19.13 -22.56
C VAL A 156 20.88 20.29 -21.60
N SER A 157 21.64 20.41 -20.52
CA SER A 157 21.55 21.53 -19.59
C SER A 157 21.86 22.88 -20.24
N GLN A 158 22.57 22.90 -21.38
CA GLN A 158 22.89 24.11 -22.15
C GLN A 158 21.80 24.49 -23.16
N LEU A 159 20.82 23.61 -23.39
CA LEU A 159 19.70 23.89 -24.29
C LEU A 159 18.69 24.81 -23.62
N ASP A 160 18.18 25.77 -24.38
CA ASP A 160 16.99 26.53 -24.03
C ASP A 160 15.76 25.68 -24.38
N ILE A 161 15.18 25.04 -23.35
CA ILE A 161 13.99 24.19 -23.50
C ILE A 161 12.78 25.06 -23.21
N SER A 162 11.98 25.31 -24.24
CA SER A 162 10.81 26.17 -24.16
C SER A 162 9.55 25.36 -24.41
N CYS A 163 8.68 25.32 -23.41
CA CYS A 163 7.34 24.78 -23.54
C CYS A 163 6.30 25.90 -23.53
N THR A 164 5.33 25.80 -24.43
CA THR A 164 4.19 26.72 -24.53
C THR A 164 2.89 25.93 -24.54
N GLY A 165 1.94 26.33 -23.70
CA GLY A 165 0.67 25.63 -23.56
C GLY A 165 -0.54 26.48 -23.90
N ALA A 166 -1.69 25.82 -24.02
CA ALA A 166 -2.98 26.47 -23.98
C ALA A 166 -3.07 27.37 -22.72
N PRO A 167 -3.69 28.57 -22.79
CA PRO A 167 -3.75 29.48 -21.64
C PRO A 167 -4.37 28.88 -20.37
N SER A 168 -5.20 27.84 -20.51
CA SER A 168 -5.80 27.11 -19.37
C SER A 168 -4.82 26.28 -18.57
N LEU A 169 -3.65 25.95 -19.13
CA LEU A 169 -2.62 25.16 -18.46
C LEU A 169 -1.73 26.00 -17.54
N GLU A 170 -1.75 27.33 -17.65
CA GLU A 170 -0.88 28.23 -16.86
C GLU A 170 0.57 27.70 -16.73
N LEU A 171 1.13 27.20 -17.83
CA LEU A 171 2.38 26.44 -17.83
C LEU A 171 3.55 27.30 -17.30
N THR A 172 4.32 26.74 -16.37
CA THR A 172 5.49 27.41 -15.78
C THR A 172 6.67 26.46 -15.63
N GLU A 173 7.89 27.01 -15.77
CA GLU A 173 9.13 26.29 -15.48
C GLU A 173 9.54 26.55 -14.03
N GLY A 174 9.82 25.49 -13.29
CA GLY A 174 10.36 25.51 -11.93
C GLY A 174 11.83 25.92 -11.88
N ALA A 175 12.34 26.23 -10.69
CA ALA A 175 13.75 26.57 -10.50
C ALA A 175 14.70 25.37 -10.76
N ASP A 176 14.17 24.16 -10.65
CA ASP A 176 14.82 22.89 -10.99
C ASP A 176 14.61 22.47 -12.45
N ARG A 177 14.05 23.35 -13.30
CA ARG A 177 13.66 23.08 -14.70
C ARG A 177 12.58 22.01 -14.88
N SER A 178 11.83 21.69 -13.83
CA SER A 178 10.58 20.92 -13.96
C SER A 178 9.49 21.78 -14.62
N TRP A 179 8.57 21.14 -15.34
CA TRP A 179 7.41 21.83 -15.94
C TRP A 179 6.14 21.60 -15.12
N TRP A 180 5.55 22.70 -14.67
CA TRP A 180 4.32 22.74 -13.89
C TRP A 180 3.14 23.19 -14.76
N ALA A 181 2.00 22.55 -14.60
CA ALA A 181 0.78 22.89 -15.32
C ALA A 181 -0.47 22.83 -14.42
N GLU A 182 -1.38 23.78 -14.60
CA GLU A 182 -2.75 23.75 -14.09
C GLU A 182 -3.60 22.82 -14.97
N ILE A 183 -3.80 21.60 -14.51
CA ILE A 183 -4.49 20.58 -15.29
C ILE A 183 -6.01 20.82 -15.28
N PRO A 184 -6.67 20.96 -16.44
CA PRO A 184 -8.11 21.14 -16.50
C PRO A 184 -8.85 19.85 -16.17
N ARG A 185 -9.96 19.96 -15.43
CA ARG A 185 -10.90 18.83 -15.18
C ARG A 185 -11.80 18.52 -16.38
N GLY A 186 -11.79 19.36 -17.41
CA GLY A 186 -12.64 19.26 -18.60
C GLY A 186 -11.83 18.85 -19.82
N ALA A 187 -12.00 19.60 -20.91
CA ALA A 187 -11.21 19.37 -22.13
C ALA A 187 -9.70 19.48 -21.84
N PRO A 188 -8.87 18.59 -22.42
CA PRO A 188 -7.43 18.63 -22.26
C PRO A 188 -6.85 19.92 -22.83
N GLY A 189 -5.72 20.36 -22.25
CA GLY A 189 -4.90 21.42 -22.81
C GLY A 189 -3.78 20.84 -23.66
N GLU A 190 -3.45 21.52 -24.76
CA GLU A 190 -2.28 21.20 -25.57
C GLU A 190 -1.04 21.93 -25.03
N VAL A 191 0.11 21.24 -25.01
CA VAL A 191 1.43 21.82 -24.72
C VAL A 191 2.39 21.44 -25.83
N SER A 192 3.12 22.42 -26.36
CA SER A 192 4.16 22.26 -27.38
C SER A 192 5.50 22.62 -26.78
N CYS A 193 6.50 21.76 -26.92
CA CYS A 193 7.87 22.02 -26.47
C CYS A 193 8.85 21.90 -27.63
N GLU A 194 9.95 22.65 -27.53
CA GLU A 194 11.15 22.51 -28.36
C GLU A 194 12.40 22.81 -27.54
N ALA A 195 13.56 22.38 -28.04
CA ALA A 195 14.86 22.77 -27.51
C ALA A 195 15.64 23.56 -28.57
N VAL A 196 16.30 24.63 -28.13
CA VAL A 196 17.16 25.48 -28.96
C VAL A 196 18.58 25.46 -28.42
N ASP A 197 19.55 25.19 -29.29
CA ASP A 197 20.98 25.22 -28.94
C ASP A 197 21.52 26.66 -28.80
N PRO A 198 22.75 26.85 -28.27
CA PRO A 198 23.38 28.17 -28.20
C PRO A 198 23.65 28.83 -29.57
N ALA A 199 23.63 28.07 -30.67
CA ALA A 199 23.76 28.58 -32.04
C ALA A 199 22.41 29.05 -32.63
N GLY A 200 21.30 28.82 -31.92
CA GLY A 200 19.94 29.18 -32.32
C GLY A 200 19.26 28.16 -33.24
N GLN A 201 19.75 26.93 -33.32
CA GLN A 201 19.13 25.83 -34.06
C GLN A 201 18.12 25.10 -33.16
N SER A 202 16.99 24.68 -33.74
CA SER A 202 15.87 24.09 -33.00
C SER A 202 15.70 22.61 -33.32
N SER A 203 15.26 21.85 -32.31
CA SER A 203 14.83 20.45 -32.45
C SER A 203 13.54 20.27 -33.27
N GLY A 204 12.81 21.36 -33.52
CA GLY A 204 11.42 21.36 -33.90
C GLY A 204 10.50 21.03 -32.72
N GLU A 205 9.23 21.38 -32.89
CA GLU A 205 8.20 21.22 -31.85
C GLU A 205 7.64 19.80 -31.79
N ARG A 206 7.31 19.35 -30.57
CA ARG A 206 6.37 18.25 -30.31
C ARG A 206 5.26 18.73 -29.41
N THR A 207 4.03 18.30 -29.67
CA THR A 207 2.82 18.70 -28.97
C THR A 207 2.17 17.53 -28.24
N TRP A 208 1.67 17.75 -27.02
CA TRP A 208 1.01 16.74 -26.17
C TRP A 208 -0.29 17.24 -25.58
N ASN A 209 -1.13 16.30 -25.12
CA ASN A 209 -2.46 16.57 -24.55
C ASN A 209 -2.47 16.24 -23.06
N LEU A 210 -2.77 17.22 -22.21
CA LEU A 210 -2.76 17.10 -20.75
C LEU A 210 -4.17 17.29 -20.20
N GLY A 211 -4.64 16.40 -19.33
CA GLY A 211 -5.95 16.55 -18.73
C GLY A 211 -6.36 15.41 -17.81
N VAL A 212 -7.51 15.55 -17.17
CA VAL A 212 -8.15 14.46 -16.43
C VAL A 212 -8.97 13.61 -17.40
N PRO A 213 -8.80 12.28 -17.47
CA PRO A 213 -9.51 11.41 -18.43
C PRO A 213 -10.96 11.06 -18.05
N PHE A 214 -11.23 10.93 -16.76
CA PHE A 214 -12.52 10.51 -16.24
C PHE A 214 -12.73 10.99 -14.80
N SER A 215 -13.97 10.95 -14.33
CA SER A 215 -14.31 11.04 -12.91
C SER A 215 -14.85 9.71 -12.41
N ILE A 216 -14.53 9.38 -11.16
CA ILE A 216 -14.99 8.18 -10.47
C ILE A 216 -16.00 8.57 -9.39
N SER A 217 -17.04 7.75 -9.23
CA SER A 217 -18.05 7.92 -8.20
C SER A 217 -18.74 6.59 -7.89
N SER A 218 -19.47 6.52 -6.77
CA SER A 218 -20.41 5.45 -6.47
C SER A 218 -21.78 6.05 -6.12
N SER A 219 -22.85 5.30 -6.38
CA SER A 219 -24.20 5.70 -5.96
C SER A 219 -24.46 5.45 -4.48
N GLU A 220 -23.69 4.56 -3.85
CA GLU A 220 -23.81 4.16 -2.45
C GLU A 220 -22.44 4.24 -1.80
N THR A 221 -22.35 4.77 -0.59
CA THR A 221 -21.08 4.84 0.16
C THR A 221 -20.84 3.60 1.02
N THR A 222 -21.86 2.80 1.29
CA THR A 222 -21.69 1.52 1.98
C THR A 222 -21.25 0.44 1.00
N LEU A 223 -20.13 -0.20 1.30
CA LEU A 223 -19.55 -1.22 0.44
C LEU A 223 -20.46 -2.45 0.34
N SER A 224 -20.68 -2.92 -0.89
CA SER A 224 -21.34 -4.19 -1.21
C SER A 224 -20.33 -5.15 -1.83
N ASP A 225 -20.66 -6.43 -1.96
CA ASP A 225 -19.79 -7.40 -2.63
C ASP A 225 -20.56 -8.13 -3.76
N PRO A 226 -20.28 -7.81 -5.05
CA PRO A 226 -19.40 -6.74 -5.53
C PRO A 226 -19.97 -5.32 -5.31
N HIS A 227 -19.12 -4.30 -5.41
CA HIS A 227 -19.48 -2.88 -5.31
C HIS A 227 -19.43 -2.15 -6.67
N PRO A 228 -20.51 -1.47 -7.09
CA PRO A 228 -20.55 -0.78 -8.38
C PRO A 228 -19.84 0.58 -8.32
N ILE A 229 -18.82 0.74 -9.17
CA ILE A 229 -18.12 2.01 -9.39
C ILE A 229 -18.51 2.59 -10.75
N SER A 230 -18.96 3.84 -10.77
CA SER A 230 -19.29 4.58 -11.99
C SER A 230 -18.09 5.40 -12.45
N ILE A 231 -17.70 5.22 -13.72
CA ILE A 231 -16.61 5.95 -14.38
C ILE A 231 -17.23 6.77 -15.52
N SER A 232 -17.06 8.09 -15.46
CA SER A 232 -17.63 9.04 -16.42
C SER A 232 -16.53 9.78 -17.18
N PRO A 233 -16.58 9.87 -18.52
CA PRO A 233 -15.59 10.63 -19.28
C PRO A 233 -15.74 12.13 -19.01
N THR A 234 -14.62 12.83 -18.88
CA THR A 234 -14.54 14.29 -18.71
C THR A 234 -14.49 15.03 -20.05
N SER A 235 -13.93 14.38 -21.07
CA SER A 235 -13.78 14.89 -22.43
C SER A 235 -13.59 13.74 -23.43
N GLU A 236 -13.35 14.07 -24.70
CA GLU A 236 -12.98 13.09 -25.72
C GLU A 236 -11.53 12.65 -25.50
N TRP A 237 -11.35 11.50 -24.86
CA TRP A 237 -10.06 10.80 -24.74
C TRP A 237 -9.98 9.65 -25.75
N PRO A 238 -8.77 9.26 -26.17
CA PRO A 238 -8.59 7.98 -26.86
C PRO A 238 -9.06 6.82 -25.97
N GLU A 239 -9.22 5.63 -26.57
CA GLU A 239 -9.51 4.41 -25.81
C GLU A 239 -8.46 4.19 -24.71
N LEU A 240 -8.93 3.98 -23.48
CA LEU A 240 -8.10 3.72 -22.31
C LEU A 240 -8.31 2.28 -21.85
N GLU A 241 -7.26 1.64 -21.36
CA GLU A 241 -7.37 0.40 -20.59
C GLU A 241 -7.19 0.77 -19.12
N LEU A 242 -8.24 0.58 -18.32
CA LEU A 242 -8.24 0.91 -16.90
C LEU A 242 -8.15 -0.38 -16.07
N GLU A 243 -7.37 -0.34 -15.02
CA GLU A 243 -7.30 -1.36 -13.99
C GLU A 243 -7.77 -0.75 -12.67
N LEU A 244 -8.80 -1.32 -12.05
CA LEU A 244 -9.43 -0.80 -10.85
C LEU A 244 -9.46 -1.85 -9.74
N GLY A 245 -9.24 -1.43 -8.50
CA GLY A 245 -9.37 -2.28 -7.32
C GLY A 245 -9.76 -1.46 -6.10
N LEU A 246 -10.16 -2.13 -5.03
CA LEU A 246 -10.32 -1.47 -3.74
C LEU A 246 -8.97 -1.45 -3.02
N ASN A 247 -8.71 -0.42 -2.24
CA ASN A 247 -7.49 -0.29 -1.45
C ASN A 247 -7.86 0.06 0.00
N GLN A 248 -7.30 -0.67 0.96
CA GLN A 248 -7.47 -0.42 2.39
C GLN A 248 -6.16 -0.68 3.10
N ASP A 249 -5.64 0.31 3.83
CA ASP A 249 -4.37 0.22 4.58
C ASP A 249 -3.17 -0.32 3.76
N GLY A 250 -3.11 0.02 2.46
CA GLY A 250 -2.08 -0.43 1.53
C GLY A 250 -2.24 -1.87 1.04
N GLN A 251 -3.35 -2.53 1.36
CA GLN A 251 -3.76 -3.81 0.78
C GLN A 251 -4.78 -3.58 -0.33
N SER A 252 -4.50 -4.09 -1.52
CA SER A 252 -5.41 -4.00 -2.65
C SER A 252 -6.25 -5.27 -2.79
N SER A 253 -7.54 -5.10 -3.07
CA SER A 253 -8.42 -6.18 -3.48
C SER A 253 -8.07 -6.64 -4.91
N PRO A 254 -8.60 -7.80 -5.37
CA PRO A 254 -8.42 -8.24 -6.75
C PRO A 254 -8.87 -7.16 -7.74
N SER A 255 -7.99 -6.83 -8.70
CA SER A 255 -8.28 -5.81 -9.69
C SER A 255 -9.18 -6.31 -10.83
N VAL A 256 -9.88 -5.37 -11.46
CA VAL A 256 -10.72 -5.58 -12.64
C VAL A 256 -10.20 -4.67 -13.75
N THR A 257 -9.95 -5.24 -14.92
CA THR A 257 -9.54 -4.50 -16.11
C THR A 257 -10.74 -4.21 -17.00
N VAL A 258 -10.86 -2.97 -17.49
CA VAL A 258 -11.91 -2.53 -18.41
C VAL A 258 -11.34 -1.68 -19.54
N THR A 259 -11.81 -1.91 -20.75
CA THR A 259 -11.58 -1.00 -21.89
C THR A 259 -12.59 0.14 -21.80
N PHE A 260 -12.12 1.34 -21.56
CA PHE A 260 -12.91 2.56 -21.36
C PHE A 260 -12.95 3.40 -22.62
N THR A 261 -14.15 3.50 -23.21
CA THR A 261 -14.44 4.33 -24.38
C THR A 261 -15.57 5.34 -24.12
N GLY A 262 -16.04 5.44 -22.87
CA GLY A 262 -17.22 6.20 -22.47
C GLY A 262 -17.75 5.72 -21.11
N GLU A 263 -18.92 6.21 -20.71
CA GLU A 263 -19.51 5.89 -19.40
C GLU A 263 -19.57 4.38 -19.14
N ALA A 264 -19.07 3.96 -17.98
CA ALA A 264 -18.95 2.56 -17.58
C ALA A 264 -19.29 2.38 -16.09
N VAL A 265 -19.82 1.20 -15.76
CA VAL A 265 -19.97 0.74 -14.38
C VAL A 265 -19.14 -0.52 -14.20
N VAL A 266 -18.26 -0.52 -13.20
CA VAL A 266 -17.33 -1.61 -12.89
C VAL A 266 -17.69 -2.19 -11.53
N GLU A 267 -17.92 -3.50 -11.48
CA GLU A 267 -18.23 -4.23 -10.26
C GLU A 267 -16.93 -4.68 -9.59
N LEU A 268 -16.52 -3.99 -8.52
CA LEU A 268 -15.29 -4.30 -7.78
C LEU A 268 -15.56 -5.34 -6.68
N PRO A 269 -14.76 -6.42 -6.59
CA PRO A 269 -14.88 -7.38 -5.51
C PRO A 269 -14.42 -6.75 -4.19
N ALA A 270 -15.24 -6.90 -3.16
CA ALA A 270 -14.95 -6.47 -1.79
C ALA A 270 -14.44 -7.62 -0.90
N SER A 271 -14.22 -8.80 -1.49
CA SER A 271 -13.62 -9.94 -0.78
C SER A 271 -12.28 -9.54 -0.16
N ASN A 272 -12.10 -9.84 1.13
CA ASN A 272 -10.93 -9.49 1.95
C ASN A 272 -10.83 -8.01 2.40
N THR A 273 -11.88 -7.20 2.21
CA THR A 273 -11.99 -5.91 2.90
C THR A 273 -12.45 -6.13 4.34
N VAL A 274 -11.91 -5.35 5.27
CA VAL A 274 -12.34 -5.34 6.67
C VAL A 274 -13.20 -4.10 6.95
N PRO A 275 -13.99 -4.08 8.03
CA PRO A 275 -14.80 -2.92 8.38
C PRO A 275 -13.95 -1.66 8.56
N GLY A 276 -14.35 -0.56 7.91
CA GLY A 276 -13.57 0.68 7.87
C GLY A 276 -13.68 1.43 6.54
N GLU A 277 -12.90 2.50 6.41
CA GLU A 277 -12.76 3.29 5.18
C GLU A 277 -12.08 2.47 4.09
N VAL A 278 -12.51 2.64 2.85
CA VAL A 278 -12.00 1.92 1.68
C VAL A 278 -11.85 2.92 0.52
N ASP A 279 -10.69 2.92 -0.11
CA ASP A 279 -10.42 3.74 -1.29
C ASP A 279 -10.55 2.93 -2.58
N VAL A 280 -10.60 3.63 -3.71
CA VAL A 280 -10.53 3.02 -5.04
C VAL A 280 -9.17 3.30 -5.66
N TRP A 281 -8.36 2.25 -5.82
CA TRP A 281 -7.13 2.33 -6.59
C TRP A 281 -7.45 2.18 -8.08
N VAL A 282 -6.92 3.07 -8.90
CA VAL A 282 -7.10 3.07 -10.35
C VAL A 282 -5.77 3.31 -11.06
N ARG A 283 -5.56 2.53 -12.11
CA ARG A 283 -4.44 2.64 -13.02
C ARG A 283 -4.92 2.74 -14.46
N VAL A 284 -4.44 3.75 -15.17
CA VAL A 284 -4.53 3.82 -16.64
C VAL A 284 -3.34 3.05 -17.18
N ALA A 285 -3.59 1.95 -17.87
CA ALA A 285 -2.56 1.21 -18.57
C ALA A 285 -2.03 2.08 -19.73
N GLY A 286 -0.74 2.39 -19.67
CA GLY A 286 -0.06 3.11 -20.74
C GLY A 286 -0.01 2.30 -22.03
N ASN A 287 -0.06 2.98 -23.17
CA ASN A 287 0.15 2.42 -24.49
C ASN A 287 1.07 3.33 -25.32
N SER A 288 1.17 3.11 -26.63
CA SER A 288 2.08 3.91 -27.48
C SER A 288 1.69 5.39 -27.61
N ASN A 289 0.49 5.79 -27.20
CA ASN A 289 -0.02 7.16 -27.34
C ASN A 289 -0.59 7.74 -26.03
N VAL A 290 -0.78 6.92 -25.00
CA VAL A 290 -1.30 7.33 -23.70
C VAL A 290 -0.30 6.93 -22.63
N TYR A 291 0.12 7.89 -21.82
CA TYR A 291 1.03 7.65 -20.71
C TYR A 291 0.31 6.96 -19.54
N PRO A 292 1.01 6.09 -18.79
CA PRO A 292 0.42 5.46 -17.62
C PRO A 292 0.15 6.48 -16.52
N MET A 293 -0.88 6.22 -15.73
CA MET A 293 -1.21 6.98 -14.52
C MET A 293 -1.70 5.99 -13.46
N GLU A 294 -1.37 6.24 -12.19
CA GLU A 294 -1.83 5.44 -11.06
C GLU A 294 -2.24 6.37 -9.91
N HIS A 295 -3.39 6.13 -9.30
CA HIS A 295 -3.90 6.96 -8.21
C HIS A 295 -4.88 6.21 -7.30
N ILE A 296 -4.95 6.64 -6.04
CA ILE A 296 -5.91 6.15 -5.05
C ILE A 296 -6.94 7.26 -4.82
N TYR A 297 -8.18 6.98 -5.20
CA TYR A 297 -9.31 7.88 -5.06
C TYR A 297 -10.06 7.58 -3.77
N ASP A 298 -10.10 8.57 -2.88
CA ASP A 298 -11.06 8.63 -1.80
C ASP A 298 -12.41 9.13 -2.35
N ILE A 299 -13.41 8.25 -2.30
CA ILE A 299 -14.81 8.52 -2.68
C ILE A 299 -15.77 8.19 -1.55
N ASP A 300 -15.31 8.31 -0.29
CA ASP A 300 -16.08 8.12 0.93
C ASP A 300 -16.71 6.71 1.07
N LEU A 301 -16.06 5.64 0.55
CA LEU A 301 -16.58 4.28 0.74
C LEU A 301 -16.25 3.76 2.14
N VAL A 302 -17.21 3.08 2.74
CA VAL A 302 -17.07 2.45 4.06
C VAL A 302 -17.63 1.04 4.01
N LYS A 303 -16.82 0.07 4.44
CA LYS A 303 -17.28 -1.30 4.71
C LYS A 303 -17.90 -1.34 6.10
N GLU A 304 -19.21 -1.60 6.17
CA GLU A 304 -19.88 -1.85 7.45
C GLU A 304 -19.55 -3.26 7.98
N SER A 305 -19.37 -3.33 9.31
CA SER A 305 -19.28 -4.57 10.07
C SER A 305 -20.63 -5.30 10.14
N SER A 306 -20.57 -6.62 10.07
CA SER A 306 -21.68 -7.56 10.18
C SER A 306 -21.63 -8.27 11.53
N PRO A 307 -22.76 -8.41 12.25
CA PRO A 307 -22.76 -9.06 13.54
C PRO A 307 -22.31 -10.52 13.47
N PRO A 308 -21.69 -11.05 14.53
CA PRO A 308 -21.21 -12.43 14.57
C PRO A 308 -22.37 -13.41 14.47
N LEU A 309 -22.19 -14.51 13.75
CA LEU A 309 -23.16 -15.61 13.68
C LEU A 309 -22.95 -16.54 14.87
N MET A 310 -24.02 -16.86 15.60
CA MET A 310 -23.97 -17.67 16.82
C MET A 310 -24.98 -18.80 16.81
N THR A 311 -24.58 -19.94 17.37
CA THR A 311 -25.45 -21.12 17.52
C THR A 311 -25.22 -21.80 18.87
N ILE A 312 -26.27 -22.44 19.40
CA ILE A 312 -26.19 -23.31 20.57
C ILE A 312 -25.99 -24.75 20.06
N THR A 313 -24.95 -25.42 20.55
CA THR A 313 -24.66 -26.82 20.15
C THR A 313 -25.04 -27.82 21.21
N ASP A 314 -24.93 -27.45 22.49
CA ASP A 314 -25.20 -28.35 23.60
C ASP A 314 -25.62 -27.61 24.88
N THR A 315 -26.39 -28.31 25.71
CA THR A 315 -26.87 -27.83 27.01
C THR A 315 -26.87 -29.01 27.99
N GLU A 316 -26.29 -28.83 29.17
CA GLU A 316 -26.11 -29.92 30.14
C GLU A 316 -26.56 -29.49 31.55
N TRP A 317 -27.10 -30.47 32.29
CA TRP A 317 -27.34 -30.39 33.73
C TRP A 317 -26.38 -31.32 34.46
N ASP A 318 -25.68 -30.81 35.47
CA ASP A 318 -24.92 -31.59 36.46
C ASP A 318 -25.44 -31.28 37.86
N GLY A 319 -26.33 -32.13 38.37
CA GLY A 319 -27.07 -31.87 39.61
C GLY A 319 -27.91 -30.60 39.49
N SER A 320 -27.62 -29.60 40.32
CA SER A 320 -28.28 -28.28 40.30
C SER A 320 -27.60 -27.25 39.39
N GLN A 321 -26.49 -27.62 38.76
CA GLN A 321 -25.75 -26.75 37.85
C GLN A 321 -26.19 -26.98 36.42
N TRP A 322 -26.34 -25.90 35.66
CA TRP A 322 -26.65 -25.95 34.24
C TRP A 322 -25.66 -25.10 33.44
N SER A 323 -25.30 -25.56 32.25
CA SER A 323 -24.45 -24.80 31.33
C SER A 323 -24.89 -25.00 29.88
N MET A 324 -24.57 -24.03 29.04
CA MET A 324 -24.72 -24.13 27.60
C MET A 324 -23.43 -23.74 26.87
N GLN A 325 -23.23 -24.34 25.71
CA GLN A 325 -22.11 -24.07 24.84
C GLN A 325 -22.51 -24.09 23.37
N GLY A 326 -21.69 -23.46 22.55
CA GLY A 326 -22.02 -23.24 21.15
C GLY A 326 -20.83 -22.90 20.29
N GLN A 327 -21.14 -22.59 19.04
CA GLN A 327 -20.18 -22.10 18.05
C GLN A 327 -20.52 -20.68 17.63
N TYR A 328 -19.49 -19.95 17.22
CA TYR A 328 -19.64 -18.63 16.61
C TYR A 328 -18.70 -18.44 15.42
N SER A 329 -19.05 -17.51 14.54
CA SER A 329 -18.20 -17.07 13.43
C SER A 329 -18.48 -15.60 13.15
N ASP A 330 -17.44 -14.79 13.09
CA ASP A 330 -17.54 -13.42 12.63
C ASP A 330 -17.37 -13.37 11.09
N PRO A 331 -18.31 -12.81 10.32
CA PRO A 331 -18.19 -12.75 8.86
C PRO A 331 -17.03 -11.89 8.37
N ASP A 332 -16.66 -10.87 9.14
CA ASP A 332 -15.65 -9.86 8.76
C ASP A 332 -14.27 -10.14 9.43
N GLY A 333 -14.19 -11.18 10.25
CA GLY A 333 -12.95 -11.63 10.91
C GLY A 333 -12.61 -10.88 12.19
N GLU A 334 -13.54 -10.10 12.72
CA GLU A 334 -13.38 -9.32 13.93
C GLU A 334 -13.37 -10.19 15.21
N SER A 335 -12.78 -9.68 16.28
CA SER A 335 -12.80 -10.36 17.59
C SER A 335 -14.16 -10.19 18.26
N VAL A 336 -14.70 -11.26 18.84
CA VAL A 336 -16.01 -11.27 19.48
C VAL A 336 -15.89 -11.36 21.00
N GLU A 337 -16.52 -10.43 21.72
CA GLU A 337 -16.70 -10.44 23.17
C GLU A 337 -18.09 -10.96 23.55
N PHE A 338 -18.20 -11.69 24.66
CA PHE A 338 -19.44 -12.37 25.05
C PHE A 338 -19.94 -11.97 26.44
N GLU A 339 -21.25 -11.75 26.54
CA GLU A 339 -21.97 -11.47 27.77
C GLU A 339 -23.14 -12.44 27.97
N MET A 340 -23.41 -12.82 29.22
CA MET A 340 -24.53 -13.70 29.57
C MET A 340 -25.59 -12.95 30.38
N PHE A 341 -26.86 -13.19 30.03
CA PHE A 341 -28.03 -12.66 30.71
C PHE A 341 -28.94 -13.80 31.19
N ILE A 342 -29.57 -13.61 32.34
CA ILE A 342 -30.62 -14.49 32.86
C ILE A 342 -31.82 -13.62 33.18
N ASP A 343 -32.97 -13.92 32.56
CA ASP A 343 -34.20 -13.14 32.63
C ASP A 343 -33.97 -11.63 32.34
N GLY A 344 -33.06 -11.35 31.40
CA GLY A 344 -32.67 -10.00 30.98
C GLY A 344 -31.66 -9.30 31.88
N SER A 345 -31.23 -9.92 32.99
CA SER A 345 -30.20 -9.36 33.89
C SER A 345 -28.81 -9.89 33.54
N ARG A 346 -27.85 -8.99 33.35
CA ARG A 346 -26.45 -9.36 33.10
C ARG A 346 -25.88 -10.12 34.30
N THR A 347 -25.49 -11.38 34.08
CA THR A 347 -25.18 -12.31 35.17
C THR A 347 -23.71 -12.79 35.15
N GLY A 348 -22.98 -12.65 34.04
CA GLY A 348 -21.55 -12.99 34.01
C GLY A 348 -20.88 -12.94 32.65
N SER A 349 -19.60 -13.31 32.61
CA SER A 349 -18.78 -13.46 31.40
C SER A 349 -18.81 -14.89 30.88
N VAL A 350 -18.82 -15.03 29.56
CA VAL A 350 -18.77 -16.31 28.85
C VAL A 350 -17.32 -16.57 28.42
N SER A 351 -16.86 -17.82 28.49
CA SER A 351 -15.54 -18.18 27.97
C SER A 351 -15.61 -18.52 26.48
N SER A 352 -14.63 -18.05 25.70
CA SER A 352 -14.47 -18.42 24.29
C SER A 352 -13.09 -19.02 24.04
N THR A 353 -13.00 -19.98 23.14
CA THR A 353 -11.73 -20.58 22.67
C THR A 353 -11.91 -21.09 21.25
N GLY A 354 -11.07 -20.62 20.32
CA GLY A 354 -11.29 -20.84 18.89
C GLY A 354 -12.69 -20.34 18.48
N ASN A 355 -13.42 -21.14 17.70
CA ASN A 355 -14.77 -20.79 17.25
C ASN A 355 -15.87 -21.33 18.19
N THR A 356 -15.55 -21.53 19.47
CA THR A 356 -16.48 -22.07 20.47
C THR A 356 -16.63 -21.12 21.65
N TRP A 357 -17.83 -21.10 22.23
CA TRP A 357 -18.16 -20.34 23.43
C TRP A 357 -18.90 -21.23 24.44
N SER A 358 -18.75 -20.96 25.73
CA SER A 358 -19.43 -21.69 26.82
C SER A 358 -19.73 -20.79 28.01
N THR A 359 -20.94 -20.94 28.56
CA THR A 359 -21.31 -20.29 29.82
C THR A 359 -20.60 -20.97 30.99
N PRO A 360 -20.37 -20.27 32.10
CA PRO A 360 -20.05 -20.94 33.36
C PRO A 360 -21.21 -21.87 33.78
N SER A 361 -20.92 -22.82 34.66
CA SER A 361 -21.94 -23.64 35.31
C SER A 361 -22.78 -22.78 36.26
N ILE A 362 -24.06 -22.62 35.95
CA ILE A 362 -25.03 -21.79 36.66
C ILE A 362 -25.76 -22.65 37.69
N ASN A 363 -25.62 -22.34 38.97
CA ASN A 363 -26.39 -23.04 40.01
C ASN A 363 -27.82 -22.47 40.09
N PHE A 364 -28.80 -23.24 39.62
CA PHE A 364 -30.21 -22.83 39.59
C PHE A 364 -30.97 -23.01 40.92
N GLU A 365 -30.36 -23.60 41.96
CA GLU A 365 -30.92 -23.57 43.33
C GLU A 365 -30.96 -22.15 43.91
N LEU A 366 -30.09 -21.27 43.42
CA LEU A 366 -30.01 -19.87 43.86
C LEU A 366 -31.07 -18.99 43.20
N TRP A 367 -31.86 -19.55 42.29
CA TRP A 367 -32.90 -18.87 41.52
C TRP A 367 -34.28 -19.33 41.98
N SER A 368 -35.31 -18.49 41.78
CA SER A 368 -36.69 -18.86 42.10
C SER A 368 -37.13 -20.08 41.31
N GLU A 369 -37.97 -20.94 41.89
CA GLU A 369 -38.56 -22.06 41.17
C GLU A 369 -39.37 -21.58 39.95
N GLY A 370 -39.11 -22.13 38.77
CA GLY A 370 -39.84 -21.85 37.54
C GLY A 370 -39.01 -21.93 36.26
N GLY A 371 -39.52 -21.27 35.22
CA GLY A 371 -38.83 -21.13 33.94
C GLY A 371 -38.00 -19.86 33.90
N HIS A 372 -36.77 -19.98 33.43
CA HIS A 372 -35.81 -18.91 33.20
C HIS A 372 -35.40 -18.87 31.72
N ILE A 373 -35.01 -17.70 31.24
CA ILE A 373 -34.39 -17.53 29.92
C ILE A 373 -32.94 -17.15 30.13
N VAL A 374 -32.04 -18.03 29.70
CA VAL A 374 -30.61 -17.71 29.63
C VAL A 374 -30.29 -17.27 28.21
N SER A 375 -29.73 -16.08 28.04
CA SER A 375 -29.23 -15.61 26.75
C SER A 375 -27.74 -15.32 26.80
N VAL A 376 -27.08 -15.52 25.66
CA VAL A 376 -25.70 -15.11 25.44
C VAL A 376 -25.66 -14.20 24.23
N GLN A 377 -25.10 -13.01 24.45
CA GLN A 377 -24.85 -12.01 23.44
C GLN A 377 -23.36 -12.03 23.09
N GLY A 378 -23.04 -12.08 21.80
CA GLY A 378 -21.70 -11.89 21.28
C GLY A 378 -21.65 -10.60 20.46
N CYS A 379 -20.70 -9.71 20.75
CA CYS A 379 -20.48 -8.46 20.02
C CYS A 379 -19.08 -8.44 19.42
N ASP A 380 -18.96 -8.05 18.15
CA ASP A 380 -17.66 -7.81 17.51
C ASP A 380 -16.98 -6.52 17.97
N SER A 381 -15.74 -6.28 17.52
CA SER A 381 -14.98 -5.07 17.86
C SER A 381 -15.59 -3.78 17.33
N SER A 382 -16.41 -3.85 16.28
CA SER A 382 -17.19 -2.75 15.73
C SER A 382 -18.51 -2.51 16.47
N GLY A 383 -18.83 -3.35 17.46
CA GLY A 383 -19.99 -3.23 18.34
C GLY A 383 -21.30 -3.76 17.75
N LYS A 384 -21.28 -4.55 16.67
CA LYS A 384 -22.49 -5.26 16.21
C LYS A 384 -22.62 -6.55 17.01
N CYS A 385 -23.85 -6.88 17.39
CA CYS A 385 -24.10 -7.98 18.32
C CYS A 385 -25.16 -8.95 17.78
N SER A 386 -24.98 -10.23 18.13
CA SER A 386 -25.99 -11.28 17.98
C SER A 386 -26.31 -11.90 19.32
N GLU A 387 -27.51 -12.47 19.46
CA GLU A 387 -27.96 -13.14 20.68
C GLU A 387 -28.54 -14.52 20.37
N VAL A 388 -28.18 -15.50 21.22
CA VAL A 388 -28.85 -16.80 21.30
C VAL A 388 -29.43 -16.99 22.68
N SER A 389 -30.55 -17.70 22.79
CA SER A 389 -31.22 -17.94 24.07
C SER A 389 -31.76 -19.35 24.20
N GLN A 390 -31.83 -19.82 25.46
CA GLN A 390 -32.37 -21.12 25.84
C GLN A 390 -33.30 -20.95 27.03
N SER A 391 -34.46 -21.61 26.96
CA SER A 391 -35.36 -21.71 28.11
C SER A 391 -34.94 -22.88 29.01
N VAL A 392 -34.81 -22.61 30.30
CA VAL A 392 -34.36 -23.53 31.34
C VAL A 392 -35.42 -23.60 32.44
N ASN A 393 -35.80 -24.80 32.88
CA ASN A 393 -36.77 -24.97 33.97
C ASN A 393 -36.11 -25.70 35.14
N ASN A 394 -36.07 -25.04 36.30
CA ASN A 394 -35.40 -25.55 37.51
C ASN A 394 -36.37 -26.22 38.51
N SER A 395 -37.66 -26.37 38.21
CA SER A 395 -38.65 -26.94 39.14
C SER A 395 -38.26 -28.32 39.69
N HIS A 396 -37.57 -29.13 38.89
CA HIS A 396 -37.10 -30.45 39.29
C HIS A 396 -36.11 -30.43 40.49
N LEU A 397 -35.47 -29.29 40.79
CA LEU A 397 -34.57 -29.14 41.93
C LEU A 397 -35.29 -28.93 43.26
N PHE A 398 -36.57 -28.60 43.24
CA PHE A 398 -37.37 -28.24 44.41
C PHE A 398 -38.44 -29.29 44.74
N GLU A 399 -38.46 -30.43 44.04
CA GLU A 399 -39.36 -31.54 44.33
C GLU A 399 -39.01 -32.15 45.70
N GLU A 400 -39.95 -32.08 46.66
CA GLU A 400 -39.81 -32.80 47.93
C GLU A 400 -39.76 -34.31 47.66
N PRO A 401 -38.84 -35.07 48.28
CA PRO A 401 -38.80 -36.51 48.10
C PRO A 401 -40.14 -37.11 48.52
N GLU A 402 -40.73 -37.95 47.66
CA GLU A 402 -41.96 -38.67 48.00
C GLU A 402 -41.78 -39.34 49.37
N PRO A 403 -42.75 -39.20 50.29
CA PRO A 403 -42.64 -39.80 51.61
C PRO A 403 -42.47 -41.31 51.43
N VAL A 404 -41.35 -41.84 51.94
CA VAL A 404 -41.10 -43.28 51.99
C VAL A 404 -42.29 -43.94 52.68
N VAL A 405 -43.14 -44.64 51.93
CA VAL A 405 -44.21 -45.44 52.49
C VAL A 405 -43.55 -46.50 53.36
N ALA A 406 -43.65 -46.35 54.68
CA ALA A 406 -43.22 -47.37 55.61
C ALA A 406 -43.91 -48.69 55.26
N PRO A 407 -43.20 -49.82 55.21
CA PRO A 407 -43.84 -51.10 54.95
C PRO A 407 -44.95 -51.33 55.99
N PRO A 408 -46.11 -51.88 55.59
CA PRO A 408 -47.25 -52.00 56.49
C PRO A 408 -46.85 -52.83 57.72
N GLN A 409 -47.17 -52.31 58.90
CA GLN A 409 -47.00 -53.03 60.16
C GLN A 409 -47.89 -54.27 60.13
N GLU A 410 -47.29 -55.46 60.20
CA GLU A 410 -48.01 -56.70 60.45
C GLU A 410 -48.59 -56.68 61.87
N GLU A 411 -49.92 -56.63 61.98
CA GLU A 411 -50.62 -57.07 63.18
C GLU A 411 -50.68 -58.60 63.17
N GLY A 412 -49.94 -59.25 64.08
CA GLY A 412 -50.23 -60.63 64.50
C GLY A 412 -51.55 -60.65 65.26
N ASP A 413 -52.32 -61.72 65.36
CA ASP A 413 -52.10 -63.16 65.22
C ASP A 413 -53.52 -63.77 65.29
N ASP A 414 -53.85 -64.74 64.45
CA ASP A 414 -54.21 -66.11 64.89
C ASP A 414 -54.84 -66.93 63.75
N GLY A 415 -54.22 -68.08 63.48
CA GLY A 415 -54.92 -69.30 63.09
C GLY A 415 -55.03 -69.62 61.59
N GLY A 416 -54.14 -70.48 61.09
CA GLY A 416 -54.46 -71.29 59.90
C GLY A 416 -53.29 -71.81 59.09
N LEU A 417 -52.75 -72.96 59.52
CA LEU A 417 -51.77 -73.81 58.82
C LEU A 417 -52.07 -74.00 57.31
N LEU A 418 -51.04 -73.86 56.45
CA LEU A 418 -50.46 -74.95 55.63
C LEU A 418 -49.23 -74.43 54.83
N PRO A 419 -48.17 -75.25 54.63
CA PRO A 419 -46.87 -74.80 54.14
C PRO A 419 -46.73 -74.96 52.62
N ALA A 420 -46.06 -74.01 51.96
CA ALA A 420 -45.48 -74.22 50.64
C ALA A 420 -44.01 -73.78 50.65
N ALA A 421 -43.13 -74.77 50.56
CA ALA A 421 -41.70 -74.60 50.39
C ALA A 421 -41.37 -74.16 48.95
N GLY A 422 -40.37 -73.28 48.78
CA GLY A 422 -39.94 -72.86 47.45
C GLY A 422 -38.73 -71.91 47.39
N LEU A 423 -37.57 -72.38 47.88
CA LEU A 423 -36.19 -72.07 47.44
C LEU A 423 -35.62 -70.62 47.46
N PRO A 424 -34.42 -70.42 48.04
CA PRO A 424 -33.65 -69.18 47.94
C PRO A 424 -32.62 -69.22 46.79
N SER A 425 -32.57 -68.15 45.99
CA SER A 425 -31.50 -67.94 45.00
C SER A 425 -30.60 -66.80 45.45
N VAL A 426 -29.56 -67.14 46.19
CA VAL A 426 -28.40 -66.29 46.46
C VAL A 426 -27.49 -66.36 45.23
N VAL A 427 -27.20 -65.22 44.60
CA VAL A 427 -26.01 -65.07 43.76
C VAL A 427 -25.28 -63.82 44.19
N ALA A 428 -24.28 -64.03 45.05
CA ALA A 428 -23.16 -63.13 45.22
C ALA A 428 -22.09 -63.51 44.19
N ALA A 429 -21.59 -62.56 43.43
CA ALA A 429 -20.30 -62.70 42.73
C ALA A 429 -19.58 -61.36 42.73
N ALA A 430 -18.49 -61.31 43.50
CA ALA A 430 -17.54 -60.23 43.58
C ALA A 430 -16.47 -60.35 42.48
N VAL A 431 -16.11 -59.19 41.92
CA VAL A 431 -14.75 -58.69 41.58
C VAL A 431 -13.79 -59.62 40.82
N VAL A 432 -13.31 -59.18 39.65
CA VAL A 432 -11.85 -59.08 39.37
C VAL A 432 -11.60 -57.91 38.39
N ALA A 433 -10.88 -56.91 38.89
CA ALA A 433 -10.13 -55.95 38.10
C ALA A 433 -8.89 -56.62 37.49
N LEU A 434 -8.60 -56.38 36.22
CA LEU A 434 -7.27 -56.60 35.65
C LEU A 434 -6.90 -55.44 34.72
N MET A 435 -6.01 -54.61 35.27
CA MET A 435 -5.18 -53.69 34.53
C MET A 435 -4.34 -54.41 33.48
N TYR A 436 -4.45 -54.00 32.23
CA TYR A 436 -3.39 -54.00 31.23
C TYR A 436 -3.39 -52.58 30.66
N GLY A 437 -2.30 -51.84 30.53
CA GLY A 437 -0.92 -52.26 30.40
C GLY A 437 -0.31 -51.28 29.40
N ARG A 438 0.27 -50.21 29.94
CA ARG A 438 1.12 -49.23 29.25
C ARG A 438 2.09 -49.94 28.30
N ARG A 439 2.08 -49.58 27.01
CA ARG A 439 3.32 -49.53 26.19
C ARG A 439 3.17 -48.65 24.95
N ARG A 440 4.01 -47.61 24.95
CA ARG A 440 4.58 -46.81 23.86
C ARG A 440 4.31 -47.31 22.42
N GLY A 441 3.76 -46.42 21.62
CA GLY A 441 4.11 -46.10 20.23
C GLY A 441 4.14 -44.58 20.14
#